data_AF-A0A356A471-F1
#
_entry.id   AF-A0A356A471-F1
#
_cell.length_a   1.000
_cell.length_b   1.000
_cell.length_c   1.000
_cell.angle_alpha   90.00
_cell.angle_beta   90.00
_cell.angle_gamma   90.00
#
_symmetry.space_group_name_H-M   'P 1'
#
loop_
_entity.id
_entity.type
_entity.pdbx_description
1 polymer ?
#
loop_
_entity_poly.entity_id
_entity_poly.type
_entity_poly.pdbx_seq_one_letter_code
_entity_poly.pdbx_strand_id
1 'polypeptide(L)'
;MTEIRKEQMPAAKTVNFIRTIIEEDLAQGNNLPRYWCGHPAPYSVQLAQGKPDTARIRTRFPPEPNGYLHIGHAKAICLNFGLARDYGGVCHMRFDDTNPVKEDQEYVDAIKDNVHWLGFDWKHGDEDNLYYASEYFDYMYAFAEHLIKTGYAYVDEQTPDQMRENRGTLTEPGRDS
;
A
#
# COMPACT_ATOMS: atom_id res chain seq x y z
N MET A 1 -7.60 44.58 -27.85
CA MET A 1 -7.32 43.19 -28.27
C MET A 1 -7.34 42.38 -26.98
N THR A 2 -8.49 41.80 -26.65
CA THR A 2 -8.72 41.15 -25.35
C THR A 2 -8.46 39.67 -25.53
N GLU A 3 -7.41 39.14 -24.90
CA GLU A 3 -7.09 37.71 -24.95
C GLU A 3 -8.16 36.91 -24.21
N ILE A 4 -8.83 36.04 -24.94
CA ILE A 4 -9.76 35.05 -24.39
C ILE A 4 -8.91 33.95 -23.74
N ARG A 5 -8.96 33.86 -22.40
CA ARG A 5 -8.44 32.69 -21.68
C ARG A 5 -9.18 31.46 -22.20
N LYS A 6 -8.46 30.53 -22.82
CA LYS A 6 -8.97 29.19 -23.11
C LYS A 6 -9.19 28.49 -21.78
N GLU A 7 -10.44 28.39 -21.33
CA GLU A 7 -10.81 27.43 -20.29
C GLU A 7 -10.49 26.03 -20.83
N GLN A 8 -9.53 25.38 -20.19
CA GLN A 8 -9.12 24.03 -20.52
C GLN A 8 -10.21 23.11 -19.98
N MET A 9 -11.02 22.53 -20.87
CA MET A 9 -12.03 21.53 -20.50
C MET A 9 -11.38 20.43 -19.67
N PRO A 10 -11.95 20.02 -18.52
CA PRO A 10 -11.40 18.91 -17.77
C PRO A 10 -11.37 17.67 -18.65
N ALA A 11 -10.18 17.07 -18.81
CA ALA A 11 -10.01 15.84 -19.56
C ALA A 11 -11.01 14.79 -19.04
N ALA A 12 -11.67 14.06 -19.94
CA ALA A 12 -12.62 13.03 -19.56
C ALA A 12 -11.95 12.04 -18.60
N LYS A 13 -12.48 11.89 -17.38
CA LYS A 13 -11.96 10.93 -16.41
C LYS A 13 -12.17 9.53 -16.96
N THR A 14 -11.08 8.82 -17.26
CA THR A 14 -11.15 7.41 -17.67
C THR A 14 -11.80 6.59 -16.56
N VAL A 15 -12.95 5.96 -16.86
CA VAL A 15 -13.73 5.18 -15.90
C VAL A 15 -13.15 3.77 -15.78
N ASN A 16 -12.97 3.29 -14.55
CA ASN A 16 -12.67 1.90 -14.22
C ASN A 16 -13.36 1.54 -12.90
N PHE A 17 -13.48 0.24 -12.60
CA PHE A 17 -14.23 -0.21 -11.41
C PHE A 17 -13.67 0.30 -10.08
N ILE A 18 -12.35 0.56 -9.98
CA ILE A 18 -11.72 1.09 -8.77
C ILE A 18 -12.22 2.51 -8.48
N ARG A 19 -12.39 3.33 -9.52
CA ARG A 19 -12.96 4.68 -9.38
C ARG A 19 -14.41 4.64 -8.90
N THR A 20 -15.21 3.72 -9.42
CA THR A 20 -16.60 3.52 -8.96
C THR A 20 -16.64 3.16 -7.47
N ILE A 21 -15.79 2.23 -7.03
CA ILE A 21 -15.68 1.86 -5.60
C ILE A 21 -15.28 3.07 -4.75
N ILE A 22 -14.26 3.83 -5.18
CA ILE A 22 -13.83 5.05 -4.47
C ILE A 22 -14.98 6.05 -4.34
N GLU A 23 -15.72 6.27 -5.42
CA GLU A 23 -16.83 7.23 -5.45
C GLU A 23 -17.98 6.79 -4.54
N GLU A 24 -18.32 5.51 -4.53
CA GLU A 24 -19.34 4.93 -3.65
C GLU A 24 -18.92 5.02 -2.17
N ASP A 25 -17.68 4.62 -1.84
CA ASP A 25 -17.14 4.71 -0.48
C ASP A 25 -17.12 6.14 0.06
N LEU A 26 -16.74 7.10 -0.80
CA LEU A 26 -16.73 8.52 -0.44
C LEU A 26 -18.15 9.07 -0.28
N ALA A 27 -19.11 8.64 -1.10
CA ALA A 27 -20.50 9.08 -1.01
C ALA A 27 -21.20 8.53 0.24
N GLN A 28 -20.88 7.29 0.63
CA GLN A 28 -21.43 6.63 1.82
C GLN A 28 -20.70 7.02 3.11
N GLY A 29 -19.48 7.56 2.99
CA GLY A 29 -18.64 7.88 4.14
C GLY A 29 -18.08 6.63 4.84
N ASN A 30 -17.91 5.52 4.12
CA ASN A 30 -17.53 4.21 4.67
C ASN A 30 -16.21 4.23 5.47
N ASN A 31 -15.33 5.16 5.12
CA ASN A 31 -14.02 5.30 5.75
C ASN A 31 -13.97 6.49 6.73
N LEU A 32 -15.11 7.03 7.15
CA LEU A 32 -15.17 8.18 8.07
C LEU A 32 -15.77 7.79 9.43
N PRO A 33 -15.25 8.33 10.56
CA PRO A 33 -14.07 9.20 10.63
C PRO A 33 -12.76 8.42 10.47
N ARG A 34 -11.82 8.97 9.69
CA ARG A 34 -10.44 8.50 9.60
C ARG A 34 -9.51 9.47 10.33
N TYR A 35 -8.59 8.91 11.10
CA TYR A 35 -7.54 9.68 11.78
C TYR A 35 -6.17 9.32 11.19
N TRP A 36 -5.28 10.31 11.18
CA TRP A 36 -3.91 10.18 10.72
C TRP A 36 -2.94 10.78 11.73
N CYS A 37 -2.04 9.95 12.26
CA CYS A 37 -1.01 10.36 13.23
C CYS A 37 0.33 10.76 12.59
N GLY A 38 0.39 10.88 11.26
CA GLY A 38 1.59 11.28 10.53
C GLY A 38 2.43 10.12 10.00
N HIS A 39 2.13 8.88 10.40
CA HIS A 39 2.79 7.67 9.90
C HIS A 39 1.85 6.45 9.96
N PRO A 40 2.15 5.36 9.24
CA PRO A 40 1.41 4.11 9.38
C PRO A 40 1.56 3.54 10.79
N ALA A 41 0.43 3.10 11.35
CA ALA A 41 0.34 2.61 12.71
C ALA A 41 -0.97 1.82 12.88
N PRO A 42 -1.10 0.97 13.92
CA PRO A 42 -2.36 0.36 14.30
C PRO A 42 -3.46 1.41 14.52
N TYR A 43 -4.72 1.02 14.28
CA TYR A 43 -5.85 1.96 14.38
C TYR A 43 -5.99 2.60 15.77
N SER A 44 -5.61 1.89 16.84
CA SER A 44 -5.58 2.45 18.21
C SER A 44 -4.66 3.67 18.33
N VAL A 45 -3.49 3.64 17.66
CA VAL A 45 -2.55 4.76 17.64
C VAL A 45 -3.09 5.90 16.77
N GLN A 46 -3.66 5.57 15.60
CA GLN A 46 -4.31 6.55 14.74
C GLN A 46 -5.42 7.29 15.50
N LEU A 47 -6.26 6.58 16.24
CA LEU A 47 -7.35 7.18 17.02
C LEU A 47 -6.85 8.02 18.19
N ALA A 48 -5.80 7.58 18.89
CA ALA A 48 -5.30 8.26 20.08
C ALA A 48 -4.44 9.49 19.79
N GLN A 49 -3.66 9.46 18.70
CA GLN A 49 -2.65 10.49 18.40
C GLN A 49 -2.94 11.24 17.09
N GLY A 50 -3.83 10.70 16.26
CA GLY A 50 -4.13 11.26 14.94
C GLY A 50 -5.11 12.42 14.97
N LYS A 51 -5.03 13.22 13.92
CA LYS A 51 -6.02 14.25 13.59
C LYS A 51 -6.94 13.74 12.49
N PRO A 52 -8.15 14.31 12.29
CA PRO A 52 -8.98 13.97 11.15
C PRO A 52 -8.17 14.04 9.86
N ASP A 53 -8.15 12.93 9.11
CA ASP A 53 -7.32 12.79 7.94
C ASP A 53 -7.85 13.69 6.81
N THR A 54 -7.00 14.58 6.31
CA THR A 54 -7.33 15.53 5.25
C THR A 54 -7.27 14.89 3.86
N ALA A 55 -6.51 13.81 3.71
CA ALA A 55 -6.50 13.03 2.47
C ALA A 55 -7.88 12.41 2.27
N ARG A 56 -8.49 12.54 1.08
CA ARG A 56 -9.79 11.90 0.81
C ARG A 56 -9.64 10.38 0.66
N ILE A 57 -8.57 9.95 0.01
CA ILE A 57 -8.17 8.54 -0.10
C ILE A 57 -6.69 8.39 0.22
N ARG A 58 -6.27 7.19 0.62
CA ARG A 58 -4.85 6.82 0.72
C ARG A 58 -4.62 5.56 -0.11
N THR A 59 -3.74 5.64 -1.10
CA THR A 59 -3.28 4.50 -1.93
C THR A 59 -1.82 4.18 -1.60
N ARG A 60 -1.27 3.13 -2.20
CA ARG A 60 0.17 2.82 -2.05
C ARG A 60 0.74 2.13 -3.27
N PHE A 61 2.02 2.34 -3.54
CA PHE A 61 2.83 1.50 -4.41
C PHE A 61 3.87 0.75 -3.57
N PRO A 62 3.72 -0.58 -3.37
CA PRO A 62 4.57 -1.33 -2.46
C PRO A 62 5.51 -2.33 -3.17
N PRO A 63 6.60 -1.89 -3.82
CA PRO A 63 7.52 -2.81 -4.49
C PRO A 63 8.42 -3.54 -3.48
N GLU A 64 8.72 -4.81 -3.76
CA GLU A 64 9.82 -5.53 -3.11
C GLU A 64 11.14 -5.10 -3.78
N PRO A 65 12.17 -4.67 -3.03
CA PRO A 65 13.42 -4.19 -3.62
C PRO A 65 14.39 -5.33 -3.95
N ASN A 66 13.94 -6.30 -4.74
CA ASN A 66 14.72 -7.48 -5.16
C ASN A 66 15.03 -7.50 -6.67
N GLY A 67 14.75 -6.40 -7.37
CA GLY A 67 14.97 -6.25 -8.80
C GLY A 67 14.53 -4.89 -9.34
N TYR A 68 14.93 -4.61 -10.59
CA TYR A 68 14.55 -3.39 -11.29
C TYR A 68 13.06 -3.35 -11.67
N LEU A 69 12.47 -2.16 -11.70
CA LEU A 69 11.11 -2.00 -12.18
C LEU A 69 11.00 -2.29 -13.69
N HIS A 70 9.92 -2.95 -14.09
CA HIS A 70 9.54 -3.13 -15.48
C HIS A 70 8.22 -2.40 -15.81
N ILE A 71 7.79 -2.40 -17.06
CA ILE A 71 6.59 -1.67 -17.53
C ILE A 71 5.30 -2.04 -16.76
N GLY A 72 5.18 -3.27 -16.27
CA GLY A 72 4.08 -3.67 -15.38
C GLY A 72 4.00 -2.83 -14.10
N HIS A 73 5.14 -2.45 -13.51
CA HIS A 73 5.20 -1.57 -12.35
C HIS A 73 4.80 -0.14 -12.70
N ALA A 74 5.21 0.36 -13.88
CA ALA A 74 4.78 1.68 -14.34
C ALA A 74 3.24 1.80 -14.40
N LYS A 75 2.53 0.74 -14.81
CA LYS A 75 1.07 0.68 -14.75
C LYS A 75 0.54 0.82 -13.32
N ALA A 76 1.12 0.11 -12.36
CA ALA A 76 0.73 0.18 -10.96
C ALA A 76 1.02 1.55 -10.33
N ILE A 77 2.17 2.15 -10.66
CA ILE A 77 2.55 3.51 -10.23
C ILE A 77 1.52 4.52 -10.76
N CYS A 78 1.29 4.55 -12.07
CA CYS A 78 0.33 5.47 -12.69
C CYS A 78 -1.08 5.31 -12.12
N LEU A 79 -1.49 4.08 -11.79
CA LEU A 79 -2.78 3.83 -11.17
C LEU A 79 -2.84 4.39 -9.74
N ASN A 80 -1.90 4.02 -8.87
CA ASN A 80 -1.98 4.36 -7.45
C ASN A 80 -1.74 5.85 -7.19
N PHE A 81 -0.69 6.43 -7.77
CA PHE A 81 -0.40 7.85 -7.63
C PHE A 81 -1.41 8.71 -8.41
N GLY A 82 -1.84 8.24 -9.59
CA GLY A 82 -2.87 8.92 -10.38
C GLY A 82 -4.21 8.99 -9.66
N LEU A 83 -4.65 7.89 -9.02
CA LEU A 83 -5.88 7.89 -8.21
C LEU A 83 -5.76 8.85 -7.02
N ALA A 84 -4.66 8.80 -6.26
CA ALA A 84 -4.45 9.73 -5.14
C ALA A 84 -4.55 11.18 -5.62
N ARG A 85 -3.84 11.54 -6.69
CA ARG A 85 -3.92 12.89 -7.29
C ARG A 85 -5.34 13.27 -7.67
N ASP A 86 -6.04 12.42 -8.42
CA ASP A 86 -7.34 12.73 -9.01
C ASP A 86 -8.47 12.91 -7.98
N TYR A 87 -8.32 12.31 -6.79
CA TYR A 87 -9.29 12.40 -5.70
C TYR A 87 -8.84 13.31 -4.55
N GLY A 88 -7.69 13.99 -4.64
CA GLY A 88 -7.16 14.79 -3.54
C GLY A 88 -6.79 13.94 -2.32
N GLY A 89 -6.17 12.79 -2.59
CA GLY A 89 -5.63 11.86 -1.61
C GLY A 89 -4.10 11.86 -1.58
N VAL A 90 -3.54 10.88 -0.87
CA VAL A 90 -2.10 10.67 -0.71
C VAL A 90 -1.74 9.27 -1.18
N CYS A 91 -0.63 9.11 -1.90
CA CYS A 91 -0.10 7.80 -2.27
C CYS A 91 1.18 7.55 -1.49
N HIS A 92 1.22 6.44 -0.76
CA HIS A 92 2.41 6.00 -0.04
C HIS A 92 3.37 5.24 -0.95
N MET A 93 4.67 5.50 -0.79
CA MET A 93 5.72 4.64 -1.30
C MET A 93 6.16 3.74 -0.15
N ARG A 94 6.02 2.41 -0.28
CA ARG A 94 6.42 1.49 0.80
C ARG A 94 7.27 0.36 0.25
N PHE A 95 8.54 0.28 0.61
CA PHE A 95 9.32 -0.90 0.28
C PHE A 95 8.83 -2.10 1.09
N ASP A 96 8.54 -3.22 0.41
CA ASP A 96 8.17 -4.49 1.07
C ASP A 96 9.43 -5.29 1.41
N ASP A 97 10.26 -4.69 2.26
CA ASP A 97 11.60 -5.13 2.67
C ASP A 97 11.54 -6.12 3.85
N THR A 98 10.81 -7.21 3.64
CA THR A 98 10.63 -8.26 4.67
C THR A 98 11.54 -9.47 4.49
N ASN A 99 12.33 -9.51 3.41
CA ASN A 99 13.24 -10.61 3.07
C ASN A 99 14.69 -10.13 3.03
N PRO A 100 15.43 -10.17 4.16
CA PRO A 100 16.74 -9.56 4.28
C PRO A 100 17.82 -10.17 3.36
N VAL A 101 17.56 -11.33 2.74
CA VAL A 101 18.52 -12.01 1.86
C VAL A 101 18.41 -11.53 0.40
N LYS A 102 17.29 -10.92 0.02
CA LYS A 102 16.99 -10.56 -1.37
C LYS A 102 17.05 -9.06 -1.66
N GLU A 103 17.31 -8.26 -0.65
CA GLU A 103 17.22 -6.81 -0.73
C GLU A 103 18.58 -6.20 -1.04
N ASP A 104 18.60 -5.28 -1.99
CA ASP A 104 19.80 -4.51 -2.32
C ASP A 104 19.46 -3.01 -2.36
N GLN A 105 20.32 -2.19 -1.77
CA GLN A 105 20.21 -0.74 -1.78
C GLN A 105 20.17 -0.20 -3.23
N GLU A 106 20.88 -0.85 -4.15
CA GLU A 106 20.86 -0.54 -5.58
C GLU A 106 19.41 -0.52 -6.13
N TYR A 107 18.59 -1.52 -5.77
CA TYR A 107 17.21 -1.59 -6.23
C TYR A 107 16.33 -0.53 -5.57
N VAL A 108 16.53 -0.25 -4.28
CA VAL A 108 15.81 0.81 -3.57
C VAL A 108 16.00 2.15 -4.27
N ASP A 109 17.24 2.50 -4.60
CA ASP A 109 17.58 3.78 -5.21
C ASP A 109 17.03 3.86 -6.65
N ALA A 110 17.24 2.81 -7.45
CA ALA A 110 16.71 2.74 -8.81
C ALA A 110 15.16 2.83 -8.85
N ILE A 111 14.47 2.21 -7.88
CA ILE A 111 13.01 2.27 -7.79
C ILE A 111 12.55 3.70 -7.49
N LYS A 112 13.18 4.40 -6.54
CA LYS A 112 12.87 5.79 -6.20
C LYS A 112 13.05 6.71 -7.42
N ASP A 113 14.18 6.58 -8.10
CA ASP A 113 14.50 7.36 -9.29
C ASP A 113 13.48 7.14 -10.41
N ASN A 114 13.06 5.88 -10.64
CA ASN A 114 12.06 5.56 -11.65
C ASN A 114 10.68 6.16 -11.34
N VAL A 115 10.25 6.15 -10.07
CA VAL A 115 8.97 6.78 -9.67
C VAL A 115 9.02 8.29 -9.91
N HIS A 116 10.11 8.95 -9.54
CA HIS A 116 10.33 10.37 -9.81
C HIS A 116 10.42 10.67 -11.31
N TRP A 117 11.13 9.84 -12.07
CA TRP A 117 11.25 9.97 -13.52
C TRP A 117 9.90 9.85 -14.25
N LEU A 118 8.99 9.00 -13.74
CA LEU A 118 7.61 8.91 -14.22
C LEU A 118 6.73 10.11 -13.83
N GLY A 119 7.27 11.08 -13.08
CA GLY A 119 6.61 12.32 -12.70
C GLY A 119 5.72 12.21 -11.45
N PHE A 120 5.96 11.19 -10.61
CA PHE A 120 5.26 11.02 -9.36
C PHE A 120 6.16 11.27 -8.15
N ASP A 121 5.54 11.61 -7.03
CA ASP A 121 6.20 11.82 -5.75
C ASP A 121 5.26 11.30 -4.64
N TRP A 122 5.84 10.75 -3.58
CA TRP A 122 5.13 10.35 -2.36
C TRP A 122 5.12 11.48 -1.32
N LYS A 123 5.86 12.57 -1.55
CA LYS A 123 5.75 13.78 -0.73
C LYS A 123 4.40 14.45 -0.94
N HIS A 124 3.76 14.81 0.17
CA HIS A 124 2.49 15.53 0.16
C HIS A 124 2.48 16.61 1.23
N GLY A 125 2.59 17.88 0.80
CA GLY A 125 2.82 18.98 1.72
C GLY A 125 4.14 18.78 2.47
N ASP A 126 4.07 18.77 3.80
CA ASP A 126 5.24 18.54 4.67
C ASP A 126 5.46 17.06 5.01
N GLU A 127 4.60 16.14 4.54
CA GLU A 127 4.72 14.70 4.79
C GLU A 127 5.61 14.00 3.76
N ASP A 128 6.61 13.27 4.23
CA ASP A 128 7.40 12.32 3.42
C ASP A 128 6.79 10.92 3.55
N ASN A 129 5.92 10.53 2.61
CA ASN A 129 5.22 9.25 2.68
C ASN A 129 6.03 8.07 2.10
N LEU A 130 7.33 8.06 2.39
CA LEU A 130 8.21 6.93 2.13
C LEU A 130 8.35 6.08 3.39
N TYR A 131 8.07 4.79 3.24
CA TYR A 131 8.05 3.85 4.36
C TYR A 131 8.74 2.54 4.01
N TYR A 132 9.08 1.79 5.06
CA TYR A 132 9.66 0.46 4.97
C TYR A 132 8.80 -0.52 5.77
N ALA A 133 8.55 -1.72 5.24
CA ALA A 133 7.76 -2.73 5.93
C ALA A 133 8.49 -3.26 7.18
N SER A 134 9.83 -3.29 7.14
CA SER A 134 10.69 -3.67 8.26
C SER A 134 10.50 -2.80 9.50
N GLU A 135 10.18 -1.51 9.34
CA GLU A 135 9.87 -0.58 10.45
C GLU A 135 8.61 -0.98 11.23
N TYR A 136 7.79 -1.87 10.69
CA TYR A 136 6.54 -2.35 11.32
C TYR A 136 6.67 -3.73 11.97
N PHE A 137 7.86 -4.33 12.02
CA PHE A 137 8.03 -5.69 12.57
C PHE A 137 7.51 -5.85 14.00
N ASP A 138 7.67 -4.84 14.86
CA ASP A 138 7.10 -4.89 16.22
C ASP A 138 5.57 -4.98 16.20
N TYR A 139 4.90 -4.26 15.29
CA TYR A 139 3.45 -4.37 15.12
C TYR A 139 3.05 -5.73 14.55
N MET A 140 3.78 -6.23 13.54
CA MET A 140 3.51 -7.55 12.95
C MET A 140 3.66 -8.66 14.00
N TYR A 141 4.69 -8.57 14.85
CA TYR A 141 4.90 -9.51 15.95
C TYR A 141 3.76 -9.47 16.97
N ALA A 142 3.35 -8.27 17.40
CA ALA A 142 2.22 -8.11 18.32
C ALA A 142 0.91 -8.65 17.71
N PHE A 143 0.69 -8.49 16.41
CA PHE A 143 -0.46 -9.09 15.72
C PHE A 143 -0.35 -10.61 15.66
N ALA A 144 0.82 -11.17 15.38
CA ALA A 144 1.05 -12.61 15.40
C ALA A 144 0.77 -13.20 16.79
N GLU A 145 1.25 -12.58 17.86
CA GLU A 145 0.93 -12.97 19.23
C GLU A 145 -0.58 -12.94 19.51
N HIS A 146 -1.28 -11.91 19.03
CA HIS A 146 -2.73 -11.82 19.18
C HIS A 146 -3.45 -12.96 18.46
N LEU A 147 -3.05 -13.27 17.22
CA LEU A 147 -3.60 -14.39 16.45
C LEU A 147 -3.37 -15.73 17.16
N ILE A 148 -2.19 -15.94 17.75
CA ILE A 148 -1.90 -17.13 18.56
C ILE A 148 -2.83 -17.18 19.80
N LYS A 149 -2.91 -16.10 20.57
CA LYS A 149 -3.74 -16.02 21.80
C LYS A 149 -5.24 -16.22 21.51
N THR A 150 -5.69 -15.90 20.31
CA THR A 150 -7.09 -16.02 19.87
C THR A 150 -7.37 -17.29 19.07
N GLY A 151 -6.38 -18.16 18.87
CA GLY A 151 -6.55 -19.44 18.17
C GLY A 151 -6.62 -19.35 16.64
N TYR A 152 -6.21 -18.24 16.04
CA TYR A 152 -6.13 -18.05 14.59
C TYR A 152 -4.73 -18.30 14.00
N ALA A 153 -3.73 -18.60 14.85
CA ALA A 153 -2.39 -18.99 14.42
C ALA A 153 -1.80 -20.01 15.40
N TYR A 154 -0.87 -20.84 14.90
CA TYR A 154 -0.13 -21.84 15.68
C TYR A 154 1.32 -21.91 15.19
N VAL A 155 2.18 -22.57 15.97
CA VAL A 155 3.57 -22.85 15.56
C VAL A 155 3.61 -24.23 14.93
N ASP A 156 4.08 -24.30 13.69
CA ASP A 156 4.24 -25.54 12.95
C ASP A 156 5.70 -26.05 13.06
N GLU A 157 5.86 -27.28 13.55
CA GLU A 157 7.18 -27.94 13.71
C GLU A 157 7.52 -28.88 12.54
N GLN A 158 6.64 -28.98 11.54
CA GLN A 158 6.86 -29.82 10.37
C GLN A 158 8.03 -29.32 9.51
N THR A 159 8.74 -30.25 8.87
CA THR A 159 9.74 -29.90 7.86
C THR A 159 9.07 -29.34 6.59
N PRO A 160 9.77 -28.58 5.74
CA PRO A 160 9.20 -28.07 4.49
C PRO A 160 8.59 -29.16 3.58
N ASP A 161 9.18 -30.36 3.56
CA ASP A 161 8.64 -31.50 2.79
C ASP A 161 7.35 -32.05 3.42
N GLN A 162 7.29 -32.16 4.77
CA GLN A 162 6.09 -32.57 5.49
C GLN A 162 4.95 -31.57 5.33
N MET A 163 5.25 -30.26 5.43
CA MET A 163 4.27 -29.20 5.19
C MET A 163 3.71 -29.30 3.76
N ARG A 164 4.55 -29.59 2.76
CA ARG A 164 4.11 -29.75 1.37
C ARG A 164 3.18 -30.97 1.21
N GLU A 165 3.50 -32.08 1.86
CA GLU A 165 2.68 -33.29 1.84
C GLU A 165 1.34 -33.06 2.55
N ASN A 166 1.35 -32.47 3.75
CA ASN A 166 0.15 -32.22 4.54
C ASN A 166 -0.76 -31.13 3.97
N ARG A 167 -0.23 -30.19 3.17
CA ARG A 167 -1.04 -29.16 2.49
C ARG A 167 -2.10 -29.76 1.56
N GLY A 168 -1.90 -30.99 1.11
CA GLY A 168 -2.77 -31.65 0.13
C GLY A 168 -2.53 -31.15 -1.29
N THR A 169 -3.51 -31.37 -2.17
CA THR A 169 -3.42 -31.04 -3.60
C THR A 169 -4.69 -30.34 -4.09
N LEU A 170 -4.75 -30.00 -5.38
CA LEU A 170 -5.98 -29.48 -6.01
C LEU A 170 -7.16 -30.46 -5.91
N THR A 171 -6.90 -31.75 -5.73
CA THR A 171 -7.91 -32.82 -5.70
C THR A 171 -8.05 -33.50 -4.33
N GLU A 172 -7.15 -33.23 -3.39
CA GLU A 172 -7.13 -33.87 -2.07
C GLU A 172 -7.00 -32.83 -0.97
N PRO A 173 -7.88 -32.86 0.05
CA PRO A 173 -7.81 -31.89 1.14
C PRO A 173 -6.52 -32.07 1.95
N GLY A 174 -6.04 -30.97 2.52
CA GLY A 174 -4.93 -31.00 3.47
C GLY A 174 -5.31 -31.71 4.77
N ARG A 175 -4.29 -31.95 5.60
CA ARG A 175 -4.39 -32.54 6.93
C ARG A 175 -3.83 -31.57 7.94
N ASP A 176 -4.48 -31.49 9.10
CA ASP A 176 -3.99 -30.69 10.22
C ASP A 176 -2.64 -31.23 10.71
N SER A 177 -1.77 -30.30 11.10
CA SER A 177 -0.46 -30.54 11.71
C SER A 177 -0.57 -30.92 13.18
#